data_AF-A0A8T3QKT3-F1
#
_entry.id   AF-A0A8T3QKT3-F1
#
_cell.length_a   1.000
_cell.length_b   1.000
_cell.length_c   1.000
_cell.angle_alpha   90.00
_cell.angle_beta   90.00
_cell.angle_gamma   90.00
#
_symmetry.space_group_name_H-M   'P 1'
#
loop_
_entity.id
_entity.type
_entity.pdbx_description
1 polymer ?
#
loop_
_entity_poly.entity_id
_entity_poly.type
_entity_poly.pdbx_seq_one_letter_code
_entity_poly.pdbx_strand_id
1 'polypeptide(L)'
;MSHALAVFDSSTERAFAALRRAAAGRLPVLARLETPAWLGIAIAVALWGLVVVFAEPWGRLWGTGQDARCYWQATLADPYVRSDWNDPIAYVYSPAFLQLVTPLTVLPWQLFMAAWTAILVATVRFLTGPRLLAAGLLFPFVAMEVAGGNVSLLLAAAIVIGFRWPAAWAIVLLTKITPGIGLLWFAVRREWRSLGIALGATAAITLVSFVILPEQWRDWIDVLIRNAGGGRSGTWASVPIPLWIRLPAAIALVVWGARTDRRWTVPVASMLALPAVWYGGLSMLLAVIPLLPGHRADGRTRTEPTSPTRRSDA
;
A
#
# COMPACT_ATOMS: atom_id res chain seq x y z
N MET A 1 14.97 -21.70 -39.68
CA MET A 1 15.05 -20.98 -38.39
C MET A 1 14.33 -19.62 -38.38
N SER A 2 14.05 -19.01 -39.54
CA SER A 2 13.47 -17.65 -39.63
C SER A 2 11.94 -17.58 -39.42
N HIS A 3 11.19 -18.66 -39.65
CA HIS A 3 9.72 -18.66 -39.52
C HIS A 3 9.22 -18.78 -38.07
N ALA A 4 9.98 -19.45 -37.18
CA ALA A 4 9.59 -19.62 -35.77
C ALA A 4 9.76 -18.33 -34.94
N LEU A 5 10.77 -17.51 -35.29
CA LEU A 5 11.01 -16.21 -34.65
C LEU A 5 9.93 -15.18 -35.02
N ALA A 6 9.45 -15.17 -36.27
CA ALA A 6 8.39 -14.28 -36.73
C ALA A 6 7.00 -14.60 -36.10
N VAL A 7 6.73 -15.87 -35.82
CA VAL A 7 5.49 -16.30 -35.14
C VAL A 7 5.53 -15.95 -33.64
N PHE A 8 6.71 -16.02 -33.01
CA PHE A 8 6.89 -15.56 -31.63
C PHE A 8 6.68 -14.04 -31.50
N ASP A 9 7.20 -13.26 -32.45
CA ASP A 9 7.10 -11.80 -32.47
C ASP A 9 5.63 -11.32 -32.57
N SER A 10 4.88 -11.83 -33.55
CA SER A 10 3.45 -11.47 -33.74
C SER A 10 2.53 -11.87 -32.58
N SER A 11 2.85 -12.97 -31.89
CA SER A 11 2.09 -13.45 -30.73
C SER A 11 2.35 -12.57 -29.50
N THR A 12 3.60 -12.14 -29.34
CA THR A 12 4.03 -11.26 -28.27
C THR A 12 3.48 -9.85 -28.49
N GLU A 13 3.51 -9.34 -29.72
CA GLU A 13 2.89 -8.06 -30.08
C GLU A 13 1.37 -8.05 -29.88
N ARG A 14 0.67 -9.14 -30.24
CA ARG A 14 -0.78 -9.26 -29.98
C ARG A 14 -1.09 -9.29 -28.49
N ALA A 15 -0.29 -10.01 -27.70
CA ALA A 15 -0.42 -10.02 -26.25
C ALA A 15 -0.15 -8.62 -25.65
N PHE A 16 0.89 -7.93 -26.12
CA PHE A 16 1.22 -6.57 -25.71
C PHE A 16 0.16 -5.55 -26.15
N ALA A 17 -0.45 -5.71 -27.33
CA ALA A 17 -1.55 -4.87 -27.82
C ALA A 17 -2.85 -5.12 -27.06
N ALA A 18 -3.14 -6.37 -26.69
CA ALA A 18 -4.26 -6.71 -25.80
C ALA A 18 -4.05 -6.12 -24.40
N LEU A 19 -2.84 -6.23 -23.85
CA LEU A 19 -2.45 -5.60 -22.58
C LEU A 19 -2.49 -4.07 -22.64
N ARG A 20 -2.07 -3.45 -23.76
CA ARG A 20 -2.19 -2.00 -23.99
C ARG A 20 -3.66 -1.55 -24.04
N ARG A 21 -4.53 -2.31 -24.72
CA ARG A 21 -5.97 -2.02 -24.79
C ARG A 21 -6.66 -2.21 -23.44
N ALA A 22 -6.32 -3.25 -22.69
CA ALA A 22 -6.78 -3.44 -21.32
C ALA A 22 -6.30 -2.29 -20.39
N ALA A 23 -5.10 -1.79 -20.61
CA ALA A 23 -4.53 -0.70 -19.82
C ALA A 23 -5.03 0.70 -20.22
N ALA A 24 -5.62 0.90 -21.41
CA ALA A 24 -5.98 2.22 -21.93
C ALA A 24 -7.45 2.61 -21.72
N GLY A 25 -8.32 1.68 -21.30
CA GLY A 25 -9.73 1.95 -20.98
C GLY A 25 -10.02 1.85 -19.48
N ARG A 26 -11.14 2.45 -19.02
CA ARG A 26 -11.75 2.00 -17.76
C ARG A 26 -11.88 0.49 -17.84
N LEU A 27 -11.21 -0.25 -16.97
CA LEU A 27 -11.30 -1.71 -16.96
C LEU A 27 -12.79 -2.07 -16.87
N PRO A 28 -13.40 -2.68 -17.91
CA PRO A 28 -14.85 -2.95 -17.93
C PRO A 28 -15.28 -3.84 -16.76
N VAL A 29 -14.33 -4.55 -16.14
CA VAL A 29 -14.51 -5.30 -14.89
C VAL A 29 -14.75 -4.38 -13.69
N LEU A 30 -14.01 -3.27 -13.54
CA LEU A 30 -14.18 -2.35 -12.41
C LEU A 30 -15.52 -1.60 -12.50
N ALA A 31 -15.95 -1.22 -13.71
CA ALA A 31 -17.23 -0.55 -13.90
C ALA A 31 -18.42 -1.37 -13.40
N ARG A 32 -18.33 -2.72 -13.44
CA ARG A 32 -19.37 -3.63 -12.91
C ARG A 32 -19.42 -3.66 -11.39
N LEU A 33 -18.37 -3.19 -10.72
CA LEU A 33 -18.26 -3.11 -9.26
C LEU A 33 -18.61 -1.71 -8.73
N GLU A 34 -18.90 -0.75 -9.61
CA GLU A 34 -19.31 0.59 -9.20
C GLU A 34 -20.69 0.53 -8.53
N THR A 35 -20.80 1.25 -7.41
CA THR A 35 -22.02 1.38 -6.62
C THR A 35 -22.35 2.86 -6.42
N PRO A 36 -23.60 3.20 -6.08
CA PRO A 36 -23.93 4.55 -5.61
C PRO A 36 -23.03 4.93 -4.43
N ALA A 37 -22.52 6.16 -4.43
CA ALA A 37 -21.54 6.60 -3.42
C ALA A 37 -22.07 6.47 -1.98
N TRP A 38 -23.37 6.64 -1.76
CA TRP A 38 -24.00 6.50 -0.45
C TRP A 38 -23.91 5.06 0.09
N LEU A 39 -23.95 4.04 -0.78
CA LEU A 39 -23.84 2.64 -0.37
C LEU A 39 -22.44 2.35 0.18
N GLY A 40 -21.40 2.85 -0.50
CA GLY A 40 -20.02 2.77 -0.01
C GLY A 40 -19.84 3.45 1.35
N ILE A 41 -20.49 4.59 1.59
CA ILE A 41 -20.46 5.27 2.90
C ILE A 41 -21.24 4.49 3.96
N ALA A 42 -22.41 3.94 3.64
CA ALA A 42 -23.19 3.13 4.56
C ALA A 42 -22.39 1.89 5.01
N ILE A 43 -21.74 1.20 4.07
CA ILE A 43 -20.85 0.07 4.35
C ILE A 43 -19.65 0.52 5.19
N ALA A 44 -19.05 1.67 4.87
CA ALA A 44 -17.93 2.23 5.64
C ALA A 44 -18.28 2.48 7.10
N VAL A 45 -19.44 3.10 7.37
CA VAL A 45 -19.93 3.37 8.73
C VAL A 45 -20.25 2.07 9.47
N ALA A 46 -20.92 1.12 8.81
CA ALA A 46 -21.23 -0.17 9.40
C ALA A 46 -19.96 -0.97 9.75
N LEU A 47 -19.00 -1.08 8.83
CA LEU A 47 -17.72 -1.74 9.07
C LEU A 47 -16.92 -1.05 10.16
N TRP A 48 -16.85 0.28 10.15
CA TRP A 48 -16.19 1.05 11.20
C TRP A 48 -16.79 0.75 12.58
N GLY A 49 -18.12 0.77 12.70
CA GLY A 49 -18.81 0.45 13.94
C GLY A 49 -18.55 -0.99 14.41
N LEU A 50 -18.60 -1.96 13.48
CA LEU A 50 -18.28 -3.36 13.78
C LEU A 50 -16.84 -3.53 14.27
N VAL A 51 -15.87 -2.92 13.59
CA VAL A 51 -14.46 -2.99 13.99
C VAL A 51 -14.24 -2.38 15.37
N VAL A 52 -14.89 -1.27 15.70
CA VAL A 52 -14.77 -0.65 17.03
C VAL A 52 -15.43 -1.50 18.12
N VAL A 53 -16.63 -2.04 17.86
CA VAL A 53 -17.37 -2.87 18.83
C VAL A 53 -16.68 -4.21 19.11
N PHE A 54 -16.06 -4.80 18.09
CA PHE A 54 -15.36 -6.08 18.20
C PHE A 54 -13.85 -5.95 18.46
N ALA A 55 -13.34 -4.72 18.59
CA ALA A 55 -11.97 -4.51 19.00
C ALA A 55 -11.81 -5.06 20.41
N GLU A 56 -10.72 -5.78 20.67
CA GLU A 56 -10.38 -6.38 21.98
C GLU A 56 -10.79 -5.47 23.16
N PRO A 57 -11.31 -6.02 24.28
CA PRO A 57 -10.55 -6.93 25.14
C PRO A 57 -11.25 -8.26 25.43
N TRP A 58 -12.47 -8.46 24.91
CA TRP A 58 -13.26 -9.65 25.21
C TRP A 58 -13.19 -10.58 24.00
N GLY A 59 -12.54 -11.74 24.16
CA GLY A 59 -12.29 -12.78 23.14
C GLY A 59 -13.54 -13.31 22.44
N ARG A 60 -14.19 -12.45 21.66
CA ARG A 60 -15.27 -12.79 20.75
C ARG A 60 -14.62 -13.29 19.47
N LEU A 61 -15.24 -14.34 18.93
CA LEU A 61 -14.88 -15.20 17.80
C LEU A 61 -13.99 -14.63 16.67
N TRP A 62 -13.92 -13.31 16.44
CA TRP A 62 -13.21 -12.66 15.33
C TRP A 62 -12.26 -11.49 15.72
N GLY A 63 -12.02 -11.22 17.01
CA GLY A 63 -11.33 -10.05 17.60
C GLY A 63 -10.58 -9.11 16.63
N THR A 64 -11.09 -7.89 16.44
CA THR A 64 -10.47 -6.88 15.57
C THR A 64 -9.38 -6.09 16.32
N GLY A 65 -8.51 -5.40 15.57
CA GLY A 65 -7.45 -4.55 16.10
C GLY A 65 -6.18 -5.28 16.54
N GLN A 66 -6.03 -6.58 16.23
CA GLN A 66 -4.84 -7.38 16.59
C GLN A 66 -3.53 -6.71 16.16
N ASP A 67 -3.42 -6.35 14.88
CA ASP A 67 -2.21 -5.72 14.34
C ASP A 67 -2.06 -4.28 14.89
N ALA A 68 -3.17 -3.56 15.09
CA ALA A 68 -3.13 -2.22 15.65
C ALA A 68 -2.70 -2.19 17.13
N ARG A 69 -2.85 -3.32 17.85
CA ARG A 69 -2.48 -3.45 19.26
C ARG A 69 -1.00 -3.22 19.47
N CYS A 70 -0.15 -3.64 18.53
CA CYS A 70 1.29 -3.40 18.62
C CYS A 70 1.63 -1.90 18.64
N TYR A 71 0.84 -1.06 17.96
CA TYR A 71 1.04 0.39 17.96
C TYR A 71 0.59 1.02 19.27
N TRP A 72 -0.59 0.63 19.76
CA TRP A 72 -1.20 1.24 20.95
C TRP A 72 -0.43 0.92 22.23
N GLN A 73 0.10 -0.30 22.37
CA GLN A 73 0.81 -0.72 23.58
C GLN A 73 2.26 -0.25 23.64
N ALA A 74 2.87 0.10 22.51
CA ALA A 74 4.26 0.53 22.46
C ALA A 74 4.41 1.89 23.14
N THR A 75 5.43 2.03 23.98
CA THR A 75 5.73 3.28 24.69
C THR A 75 7.05 3.86 24.21
N LEU A 76 7.23 5.18 24.33
CA LEU A 76 8.50 5.82 23.94
C LEU A 76 9.68 5.39 24.82
N ALA A 77 9.41 4.94 26.05
CA ALA A 77 10.45 4.54 27.00
C ALA A 77 11.07 3.19 26.63
N ASP A 78 10.23 2.20 26.34
CA ASP A 78 10.67 0.83 26.02
C ASP A 78 9.73 0.18 24.99
N PRO A 79 9.82 0.57 23.70
CA PRO A 79 8.89 0.10 22.68
C PRO A 79 9.15 -1.33 22.20
N TYR A 80 10.33 -1.89 22.47
CA TYR A 80 10.80 -3.13 21.85
C TYR A 80 10.78 -4.35 22.80
N VAL A 81 10.14 -4.24 23.97
CA VAL A 81 9.88 -5.38 24.87
C VAL A 81 9.20 -6.54 24.15
N ARG A 82 8.21 -6.22 23.31
CA ARG A 82 7.48 -7.17 22.45
C ARG A 82 7.83 -6.89 21.00
N SER A 83 8.96 -7.40 20.54
CA SER A 83 9.47 -7.17 19.18
C SER A 83 9.84 -8.45 18.44
N ASP A 84 9.54 -9.62 19.01
CA ASP A 84 9.72 -10.89 18.32
C ASP A 84 8.64 -11.00 17.24
N TRP A 85 9.06 -11.13 15.98
CA TRP A 85 8.16 -11.14 14.83
C TRP A 85 7.05 -12.20 14.90
N ASN A 86 7.23 -13.28 15.67
CA ASN A 86 6.23 -14.33 15.84
C ASN A 86 5.19 -14.01 16.93
N ASP A 87 5.41 -12.96 17.73
CA ASP A 87 4.42 -12.47 18.69
C ASP A 87 3.29 -11.72 17.95
N PRO A 88 2.01 -12.11 18.12
CA PRO A 88 0.87 -11.46 17.45
C PRO A 88 0.80 -9.94 17.60
N ILE A 89 1.42 -9.38 18.63
CA ILE A 89 1.37 -7.95 18.95
C ILE A 89 2.76 -7.29 18.91
N ALA A 90 3.69 -7.86 18.14
CA ALA A 90 5.05 -7.37 18.03
C ALA A 90 5.17 -5.97 17.41
N TYR A 91 5.80 -5.05 18.12
CA TYR A 91 6.20 -3.76 17.58
C TYR A 91 7.58 -3.86 16.92
N VAL A 92 7.60 -3.70 15.60
CA VAL A 92 8.80 -3.90 14.75
C VAL A 92 9.11 -2.69 13.87
N TYR A 93 8.47 -1.55 14.14
CA TYR A 93 8.52 -0.34 13.34
C TYR A 93 9.54 0.66 13.93
N SER A 94 9.95 1.65 13.13
CA SER A 94 10.98 2.60 13.54
C SER A 94 10.51 3.53 14.67
N PRO A 95 11.44 4.11 15.45
CA PRO A 95 11.09 5.11 16.47
C PRO A 95 10.40 6.35 15.88
N ALA A 96 10.68 6.71 14.62
CA ALA A 96 9.98 7.80 13.94
C ALA A 96 8.49 7.52 13.75
N PHE A 97 8.13 6.28 13.41
CA PHE A 97 6.72 5.89 13.33
C PHE A 97 6.06 5.84 14.72
N LEU A 98 6.80 5.40 15.74
CA LEU A 98 6.33 5.45 17.13
C LEU A 98 5.97 6.88 17.53
N GLN A 99 6.88 7.83 17.30
CA GLN A 99 6.66 9.26 17.59
C GLN A 99 5.43 9.80 16.86
N LEU A 100 5.21 9.39 15.60
CA LEU A 100 4.05 9.80 14.82
C LEU A 100 2.73 9.28 15.40
N VAL A 101 2.70 8.03 15.88
CA VAL A 101 1.47 7.39 16.36
C VAL A 101 1.20 7.66 17.85
N THR A 102 2.23 7.99 18.64
CA THR A 102 2.11 8.24 20.09
C THR A 102 1.01 9.24 20.48
N PRO A 103 0.79 10.37 19.77
CA PRO A 103 -0.32 11.26 20.09
C PRO A 103 -1.69 10.59 20.01
N LEU A 104 -1.84 9.51 19.23
CA LEU A 104 -3.06 8.72 19.14
C LEU A 104 -3.16 7.66 20.24
N THR A 105 -2.03 7.12 20.71
CA THR A 105 -2.02 6.05 21.74
C THR A 105 -2.41 6.54 23.13
N VAL A 106 -2.44 7.86 23.36
CA VAL A 106 -3.01 8.46 24.57
C VAL A 106 -4.52 8.20 24.71
N LEU A 107 -5.20 7.90 23.60
CA LEU A 107 -6.62 7.59 23.62
C LEU A 107 -6.85 6.22 24.27
N PRO A 108 -7.95 6.07 25.03
CA PRO A 108 -8.45 4.75 25.39
C PRO A 108 -8.60 3.87 24.16
N TRP A 109 -8.33 2.57 24.31
CA TRP A 109 -8.24 1.61 23.20
C TRP A 109 -9.38 1.71 22.18
N GLN A 110 -10.63 1.90 22.61
CA GLN A 110 -11.76 1.98 21.65
C GLN A 110 -11.79 3.28 20.86
N LEU A 111 -11.32 4.38 21.44
CA LEU A 111 -11.17 5.64 20.73
C LEU A 111 -9.96 5.61 19.80
N PHE A 112 -8.86 4.95 20.21
CA PHE A 112 -7.73 4.69 19.32
C PHE A 112 -8.18 3.88 18.09
N MET A 113 -8.90 2.76 18.30
CA MET A 113 -9.40 1.93 17.21
C MET A 113 -10.40 2.68 16.33
N ALA A 114 -11.31 3.46 16.93
CA ALA A 114 -12.23 4.31 16.17
C ALA A 114 -11.49 5.29 15.24
N ALA A 115 -10.48 5.98 15.75
CA ALA A 115 -9.69 6.91 14.96
C ALA A 115 -8.84 6.19 13.90
N TRP A 116 -8.16 5.11 14.28
CA TRP A 116 -7.30 4.34 13.39
C TRP A 116 -8.06 3.69 12.24
N THR A 117 -9.20 3.04 12.53
CA THR A 117 -10.07 2.46 11.49
C THR A 117 -10.65 3.53 10.58
N ALA A 118 -10.99 4.72 11.09
CA ALA A 118 -11.45 5.83 10.25
C ALA A 118 -10.35 6.27 9.25
N ILE A 119 -9.08 6.32 9.67
CA ILE A 119 -7.93 6.61 8.80
C ILE A 119 -7.78 5.53 7.70
N LEU A 120 -7.94 4.25 8.05
CA LEU A 120 -7.86 3.15 7.08
C LEU A 120 -9.02 3.18 6.08
N VAL A 121 -10.24 3.41 6.54
CA VAL A 121 -11.43 3.57 5.66
C VAL A 121 -11.27 4.77 4.73
N ALA A 122 -10.77 5.90 5.25
CA ALA A 122 -10.47 7.08 4.43
C ALA A 122 -9.39 6.77 3.37
N THR A 123 -8.40 5.96 3.72
CA THR A 123 -7.38 5.47 2.79
C THR A 123 -7.97 4.59 1.69
N VAL A 124 -8.87 3.65 2.03
CA VAL A 124 -9.58 2.84 1.02
C VAL A 124 -10.37 3.74 0.09
N ARG A 125 -11.10 4.73 0.62
CA ARG A 125 -11.82 5.73 -0.17
C ARG A 125 -10.91 6.52 -1.09
N PHE A 126 -9.74 6.93 -0.62
CA PHE A 126 -8.75 7.64 -1.43
C PHE A 126 -8.26 6.77 -2.60
N LEU A 127 -7.94 5.50 -2.35
CA LEU A 127 -7.41 4.58 -3.37
C LEU A 127 -8.46 4.14 -4.38
N THR A 128 -9.71 4.00 -3.97
CA THR A 128 -10.79 3.44 -4.81
C THR A 128 -11.70 4.50 -5.43
N GLY A 129 -11.79 5.68 -4.80
CA GLY A 129 -12.80 6.67 -5.12
C GLY A 129 -14.20 6.31 -4.60
N PRO A 130 -15.18 7.22 -4.73
CA PRO A 130 -16.50 7.06 -4.10
C PRO A 130 -17.32 5.89 -4.64
N ARG A 131 -17.22 5.57 -5.94
CA ARG A 131 -18.06 4.55 -6.58
C ARG A 131 -17.56 3.13 -6.34
N LEU A 132 -16.25 2.94 -6.14
CA LEU A 132 -15.65 1.64 -5.85
C LEU A 132 -15.43 1.41 -4.35
N LEU A 133 -15.82 2.36 -3.48
CA LEU A 133 -15.61 2.25 -2.03
C LEU A 133 -16.22 0.97 -1.45
N ALA A 134 -17.45 0.61 -1.84
CA ALA A 134 -18.10 -0.62 -1.40
C ALA A 134 -17.28 -1.87 -1.79
N ALA A 135 -16.91 -1.97 -3.07
CA ALA A 135 -16.10 -3.08 -3.57
C ALA A 135 -14.70 -3.13 -2.93
N GLY A 136 -14.09 -1.97 -2.68
CA GLY A 136 -12.81 -1.84 -2.01
C GLY A 136 -12.86 -2.32 -0.57
N LEU A 137 -13.86 -1.90 0.20
CA LEU A 137 -14.04 -2.31 1.60
C LEU A 137 -14.43 -3.78 1.75
N LEU A 138 -15.19 -4.33 0.80
CA LEU A 138 -15.62 -5.73 0.82
C LEU A 138 -14.61 -6.67 0.16
N PHE A 139 -13.53 -6.15 -0.44
CA PHE A 139 -12.44 -6.98 -0.93
C PHE A 139 -11.81 -7.72 0.26
N PRO A 140 -11.79 -9.07 0.29
CA PRO A 140 -11.50 -9.83 1.52
C PRO A 140 -10.22 -9.40 2.24
N PHE A 141 -9.14 -9.17 1.50
CA PHE A 141 -7.86 -8.76 2.08
C PHE A 141 -7.86 -7.34 2.64
N VAL A 142 -8.67 -6.43 2.07
CA VAL A 142 -8.85 -5.07 2.60
C VAL A 142 -9.74 -5.10 3.83
N ALA A 143 -10.82 -5.89 3.81
CA ALA A 143 -11.66 -6.07 4.99
C ALA A 143 -10.85 -6.60 6.18
N MET A 144 -9.99 -7.61 5.94
CA MET A 144 -9.06 -8.12 6.94
C MET A 144 -8.05 -7.06 7.41
N GLU A 145 -7.45 -6.30 6.49
CA GLU A 145 -6.47 -5.25 6.84
C GLU A 145 -7.11 -4.13 7.68
N VAL A 146 -8.33 -3.70 7.33
CA VAL A 146 -9.11 -2.70 8.08
C VAL A 146 -9.53 -3.24 9.45
N ALA A 147 -9.93 -4.51 9.52
CA ALA A 147 -10.30 -5.17 10.76
C ALA A 147 -9.10 -5.40 11.69
N GLY A 148 -7.94 -5.84 11.17
CA GLY A 148 -6.71 -6.00 11.94
C GLY A 148 -6.07 -4.67 12.32
N GLY A 149 -6.25 -3.66 11.48
CA GLY A 149 -5.72 -2.32 11.68
C GLY A 149 -4.23 -2.20 11.31
N ASN A 150 -3.78 -2.87 10.25
CA ASN A 150 -2.38 -2.84 9.83
C ASN A 150 -2.09 -1.65 8.88
N VAL A 151 -0.83 -1.22 8.86
CA VAL A 151 -0.37 -0.06 8.10
C VAL A 151 -0.26 -0.27 6.59
N SER A 152 -0.48 -1.47 6.04
CA SER A 152 -0.17 -1.74 4.62
C SER A 152 -1.02 -0.90 3.66
N LEU A 153 -2.27 -0.59 4.03
CA LEU A 153 -3.10 0.38 3.30
C LEU A 153 -2.47 1.78 3.25
N LEU A 154 -1.88 2.23 4.36
CA LEU A 154 -1.17 3.52 4.41
C LEU A 154 0.08 3.51 3.52
N LEU A 155 0.78 2.37 3.43
CA LEU A 155 1.89 2.22 2.48
C LEU A 155 1.40 2.31 1.03
N ALA A 156 0.27 1.70 0.73
CA ALA A 156 -0.34 1.78 -0.60
C ALA A 156 -0.68 3.24 -0.97
N ALA A 157 -1.30 3.99 -0.06
CA ALA A 157 -1.55 5.41 -0.24
C ALA A 157 -0.27 6.23 -0.39
N ALA A 158 0.73 5.98 0.46
CA ALA A 158 2.02 6.65 0.40
C ALA A 158 2.74 6.44 -0.95
N ILE A 159 2.64 5.24 -1.54
CA ILE A 159 3.18 4.96 -2.89
C ILE A 159 2.46 5.80 -3.96
N VAL A 160 1.12 5.85 -3.93
CA VAL A 160 0.34 6.65 -4.90
C VAL A 160 0.66 8.13 -4.77
N ILE A 161 0.66 8.64 -3.54
CA ILE A 161 1.01 10.04 -3.23
C ILE A 161 2.46 10.32 -3.63
N GLY A 162 3.36 9.35 -3.42
CA GLY A 162 4.80 9.43 -3.68
C GLY A 162 5.16 9.73 -5.14
N PHE A 163 4.30 9.41 -6.11
CA PHE A 163 4.51 9.82 -7.50
C PHE A 163 4.35 11.33 -7.72
N ARG A 164 3.57 12.02 -6.87
CA ARG A 164 3.36 13.47 -6.94
C ARG A 164 4.15 14.25 -5.87
N TRP A 165 4.35 13.62 -4.71
CA TRP A 165 5.00 14.16 -3.52
C TRP A 165 6.01 13.14 -2.98
N PRO A 166 7.25 13.12 -3.51
CA PRO A 166 8.20 12.04 -3.22
C PRO A 166 8.56 11.85 -1.73
N ALA A 167 8.39 12.88 -0.90
CA ALA A 167 8.59 12.79 0.55
C ALA A 167 7.66 11.75 1.23
N ALA A 168 6.51 11.43 0.63
CA ALA A 168 5.60 10.41 1.16
C ALA A 168 6.24 9.01 1.27
N TRP A 169 7.30 8.73 0.50
CA TRP A 169 8.07 7.49 0.62
C TRP A 169 8.74 7.30 1.98
N ALA A 170 8.91 8.37 2.78
CA ALA A 170 9.39 8.24 4.15
C ALA A 170 8.46 7.35 5.00
N ILE A 171 7.14 7.39 4.76
CA ILE A 171 6.18 6.50 5.44
C ILE A 171 6.51 5.03 5.13
N VAL A 172 6.84 4.73 3.87
CA VAL A 172 7.21 3.36 3.46
C VAL A 172 8.52 2.94 4.13
N LEU A 173 9.57 3.75 3.98
CA LEU A 173 10.91 3.43 4.47
C LEU A 173 11.02 3.34 6.00
N LEU A 174 10.21 4.11 6.73
CA LEU A 174 10.24 4.16 8.21
C LEU A 174 9.24 3.20 8.87
N THR A 175 8.46 2.44 8.10
CA THR A 175 7.54 1.43 8.65
C THR A 175 7.87 0.02 8.17
N LYS A 176 7.98 -0.18 6.84
CA LYS A 176 8.34 -1.46 6.24
C LYS A 176 9.40 -1.20 5.17
N ILE A 177 10.67 -1.44 5.54
CA ILE A 177 11.85 -1.03 4.76
C ILE A 177 11.86 -1.65 3.35
N THR A 178 11.58 -2.96 3.22
CA THR A 178 11.77 -3.69 1.96
C THR A 178 10.80 -3.31 0.83
N PRO A 179 9.52 -2.94 1.08
CA PRO A 179 8.69 -2.20 0.13
C PRO A 179 9.36 -0.96 -0.50
N GLY A 180 10.39 -0.39 0.12
CA GLY A 180 11.21 0.69 -0.42
C GLY A 180 11.87 0.39 -1.76
N ILE A 181 11.93 -0.88 -2.22
CA ILE A 181 12.36 -1.22 -3.59
C ILE A 181 11.50 -0.55 -4.67
N GLY A 182 10.30 -0.07 -4.35
CA GLY A 182 9.51 0.76 -5.25
C GLY A 182 10.23 2.04 -5.71
N LEU A 183 11.19 2.57 -4.92
CA LEU A 183 12.04 3.70 -5.30
C LEU A 183 12.96 3.41 -6.49
N LEU A 184 13.20 2.13 -6.83
CA LEU A 184 13.91 1.75 -8.05
C LEU A 184 13.21 2.31 -9.30
N TRP A 185 11.91 2.60 -9.23
CA TRP A 185 11.20 3.33 -10.28
C TRP A 185 11.92 4.63 -10.67
N PHE A 186 12.23 5.47 -9.67
CA PHE A 186 12.88 6.76 -9.89
C PHE A 186 14.32 6.57 -10.37
N ALA A 187 15.06 5.62 -9.79
CA ALA A 187 16.44 5.34 -10.17
C ALA A 187 16.56 4.88 -11.63
N VAL A 188 15.73 3.90 -12.04
CA VAL A 188 15.72 3.36 -13.42
C VAL A 188 15.37 4.45 -14.44
N ARG A 189 14.45 5.35 -14.08
CA ARG A 189 14.02 6.46 -14.93
C ARG A 189 14.89 7.71 -14.82
N ARG A 190 15.94 7.67 -14.00
CA ARG A 190 16.84 8.81 -13.74
C ARG A 190 16.10 10.05 -13.21
N GLU A 191 15.01 9.82 -12.46
CA GLU A 191 14.24 10.87 -11.76
C GLU A 191 14.94 11.25 -10.45
N TRP A 192 16.19 11.72 -10.54
CA TRP A 192 17.08 11.94 -9.39
C TRP A 192 16.54 12.94 -8.37
N ARG A 193 15.80 13.96 -8.84
CA ARG A 193 15.15 14.92 -7.94
C ARG A 193 14.12 14.24 -7.05
N SER A 194 13.27 13.38 -7.62
CA SER A 194 12.25 12.66 -6.86
C SER A 194 12.89 11.68 -5.88
N LEU A 195 13.90 10.93 -6.32
CA LEU A 195 14.65 10.03 -5.46
C LEU A 195 15.35 10.79 -4.32
N GLY A 196 16.00 11.91 -4.63
CA GLY A 196 16.68 12.77 -3.65
C GLY A 196 15.72 13.35 -2.62
N ILE A 197 14.51 13.79 -3.02
CA ILE A 197 13.50 14.26 -2.07
C ILE A 197 13.01 13.12 -1.17
N ALA A 198 12.75 11.93 -1.72
CA ALA A 198 12.31 10.78 -0.94
C ALA A 198 13.35 10.39 0.12
N LEU A 199 14.61 10.25 -0.28
CA LEU A 199 15.70 9.88 0.62
C LEU A 199 16.05 11.01 1.61
N GLY A 200 16.12 12.26 1.14
CA GLY A 200 16.43 13.43 1.96
C GLY A 200 15.37 13.68 3.03
N ALA A 201 14.08 13.59 2.69
CA ALA A 201 12.99 13.71 3.67
C ALA A 201 13.05 12.59 4.71
N THR A 202 13.31 11.35 4.28
CA THR A 202 13.47 10.21 5.18
C THR A 202 14.65 10.43 6.13
N ALA A 203 15.81 10.85 5.62
CA ALA A 203 16.99 11.13 6.43
C ALA A 203 16.75 12.26 7.43
N ALA A 204 16.06 13.33 7.02
CA ALA A 204 15.71 14.43 7.91
C ALA A 204 14.79 13.98 9.06
N ILE A 205 13.75 13.18 8.76
CA ILE A 205 12.86 12.62 9.78
C ILE A 205 13.62 11.67 10.70
N THR A 206 14.44 10.78 10.16
CA THR A 206 15.31 9.88 10.95
C THR A 206 16.22 10.68 11.88
N LEU A 207 16.87 11.73 11.40
CA LEU A 207 17.78 12.54 12.21
C LEU A 207 17.05 13.24 13.36
N VAL A 208 15.92 13.89 13.08
CA VAL A 208 15.11 14.54 14.13
C VAL A 208 14.63 13.50 15.14
N SER A 209 14.15 12.35 14.66
CA SER A 209 13.69 11.26 15.51
C SER A 209 14.82 10.69 16.39
N PHE A 210 16.03 10.55 15.83
CA PHE A 210 17.22 10.04 16.49
C PHE A 210 17.70 10.97 17.61
N VAL A 211 17.66 12.28 17.39
CA VAL A 211 18.00 13.26 18.44
C VAL A 211 17.06 13.13 19.65
N ILE A 212 15.79 12.77 19.43
CA ILE A 212 14.79 12.63 20.50
C ILE A 212 14.90 11.27 21.20
N LEU A 213 15.13 10.18 20.46
CA LEU A 213 15.11 8.79 20.97
C LEU A 213 16.35 7.98 20.52
N PRO A 214 17.58 8.37 20.88
CA PRO A 214 18.79 7.77 20.33
C PRO A 214 18.95 6.29 20.71
N GLU A 215 18.58 5.90 21.94
CA GLU A 215 18.67 4.51 22.40
C GLU A 215 17.69 3.61 21.64
N GLN A 216 16.44 4.05 21.46
CA GLN A 216 15.43 3.28 20.75
C GLN A 216 15.82 3.05 19.28
N TRP A 217 16.59 3.96 18.66
CA TRP A 217 17.12 3.71 17.32
C TRP A 217 18.18 2.60 17.29
N ARG A 218 19.03 2.49 18.31
CA ARG A 218 19.99 1.39 18.43
C ARG A 218 19.25 0.08 18.66
N ASP A 219 18.30 0.07 19.59
CA ASP A 219 17.47 -1.11 19.88
C ASP A 219 16.71 -1.57 18.63
N TRP A 220 16.17 -0.65 17.84
CA TRP A 220 15.46 -0.99 16.61
C TRP A 220 16.37 -1.67 15.59
N ILE A 221 17.62 -1.23 15.45
CA ILE A 221 18.60 -1.89 14.57
C ILE A 221 18.84 -3.33 15.04
N ASP A 222 18.98 -3.55 16.35
CA ASP A 222 19.12 -4.90 16.92
C ASP A 222 17.86 -5.75 16.70
N VAL A 223 16.67 -5.17 16.82
CA VAL A 223 15.39 -5.83 16.47
C VAL A 223 15.39 -6.26 15.01
N LEU A 224 15.83 -5.40 14.08
CA LEU A 224 15.88 -5.73 12.65
C LEU A 224 16.87 -6.86 12.35
N ILE A 225 18.07 -6.82 12.96
CA ILE A 225 19.11 -7.84 12.77
C ILE A 225 18.62 -9.19 13.33
N ARG A 226 18.08 -9.21 14.55
CA ARG A 226 17.54 -10.44 15.18
C ARG A 226 16.41 -11.05 14.34
N ASN A 227 15.44 -10.25 13.91
CA ASN A 227 14.32 -10.71 13.08
C ASN A 227 14.75 -11.08 11.64
N ALA A 228 15.91 -10.63 11.17
CA ALA A 228 16.49 -11.07 9.91
C ALA A 228 17.20 -12.42 10.02
N GLY A 229 17.95 -12.64 11.10
CA GLY A 229 18.70 -13.88 11.34
C GLY A 229 17.88 -15.06 11.86
N GLY A 230 16.74 -14.82 12.51
CA GLY A 230 15.98 -15.80 13.29
C GLY A 230 15.23 -16.92 12.54
N GLY A 231 15.52 -17.19 11.26
CA GLY A 231 14.91 -18.32 10.54
C GLY A 231 13.38 -18.25 10.46
N ARG A 232 12.88 -17.42 9.55
CA ARG A 232 11.44 -17.09 9.43
C ARG A 232 10.62 -18.29 8.93
N SER A 233 9.90 -18.97 9.81
CA SER A 233 8.73 -19.76 9.40
C SER A 233 7.56 -18.81 9.19
N GLY A 234 6.99 -18.78 7.99
CA GLY A 234 5.75 -18.07 7.78
C GLY A 234 4.67 -18.62 8.72
N THR A 235 3.81 -17.76 9.26
CA THR A 235 2.60 -18.22 9.94
C THR A 235 1.59 -18.74 8.91
N TRP A 236 0.54 -19.42 9.35
CA TRP A 236 -0.58 -19.90 8.51
C TRP A 236 -1.23 -18.78 7.67
N ALA A 237 -1.10 -17.53 8.11
CA ALA A 237 -1.67 -16.34 7.47
C ALA A 237 -0.72 -15.65 6.48
N SER A 238 0.45 -16.23 6.23
CA SER A 238 1.47 -15.69 5.33
C SER A 238 1.64 -16.54 4.06
N VAL A 239 1.97 -15.87 2.95
CA VAL A 239 2.33 -16.54 1.70
C VAL A 239 3.67 -17.26 1.92
N PRO A 240 3.73 -18.60 1.77
CA PRO A 240 4.89 -19.42 2.14
C PRO A 240 6.01 -19.36 1.08
N ILE A 241 6.24 -18.18 0.50
CA ILE A 241 7.32 -17.92 -0.45
C ILE A 241 8.34 -17.01 0.25
N PRO A 242 9.58 -17.49 0.48
CA PRO A 242 10.62 -16.71 1.11
C PRO A 242 10.90 -15.37 0.42
N LEU A 243 11.26 -14.35 1.21
CA LEU A 243 11.56 -13.01 0.68
C LEU A 243 12.66 -13.02 -0.37
N TRP A 244 13.71 -13.84 -0.21
CA TRP A 244 14.83 -13.91 -1.16
C TRP A 244 14.42 -14.44 -2.54
N ILE A 245 13.27 -15.13 -2.66
CA ILE A 245 12.68 -15.53 -3.94
C ILE A 245 11.78 -14.41 -4.49
N ARG A 246 10.94 -13.82 -3.64
CA ARG A 246 10.01 -12.74 -4.06
C ARG A 246 10.73 -11.46 -4.44
N LEU A 247 11.83 -11.12 -3.78
CA LEU A 247 12.54 -9.86 -3.94
C LEU A 247 13.14 -9.70 -5.35
N PRO A 248 13.83 -10.69 -5.95
CA PRO A 248 14.22 -10.63 -7.37
C PRO A 248 13.04 -10.42 -8.31
N ALA A 249 11.91 -11.11 -8.09
CA ALA A 249 10.71 -10.94 -8.91
C ALA A 249 10.11 -9.53 -8.75
N ALA A 250 10.06 -9.00 -7.54
CA ALA A 250 9.62 -7.63 -7.25
C ALA A 250 10.52 -6.59 -7.94
N ILE A 251 11.85 -6.76 -7.88
CA ILE A 251 12.82 -5.90 -8.57
C ILE A 251 12.58 -5.96 -10.08
N ALA A 252 12.49 -7.16 -10.66
CA ALA A 252 12.23 -7.32 -12.10
C ALA A 252 10.93 -6.63 -12.52
N LEU A 253 9.88 -6.72 -11.70
CA LEU A 253 8.58 -6.10 -11.93
C LEU A 253 8.64 -4.55 -11.88
N VAL A 254 9.32 -3.95 -10.89
CA VAL A 254 9.52 -2.49 -10.84
C VAL A 254 10.35 -2.02 -12.03
N VAL A 255 11.46 -2.70 -12.34
CA VAL A 255 12.36 -2.32 -13.44
C VAL A 255 11.61 -2.39 -14.78
N TRP A 256 10.86 -3.47 -15.02
CA TRP A 256 10.04 -3.60 -16.22
C TRP A 256 8.96 -2.51 -16.30
N GLY A 257 8.24 -2.24 -15.20
CA GLY A 257 7.23 -1.19 -15.18
C GLY A 257 7.82 0.21 -15.39
N ALA A 258 8.98 0.49 -14.79
CA ALA A 258 9.69 1.76 -14.93
C ALA A 258 10.13 2.02 -16.38
N ARG A 259 10.67 0.98 -17.05
CA ARG A 259 11.06 1.01 -18.47
C ARG A 259 9.87 1.13 -19.42
N THR A 260 8.68 0.74 -18.98
CA THR A 260 7.48 0.68 -19.84
C THR A 260 6.35 1.61 -19.41
N ASP A 261 6.65 2.54 -18.51
CA ASP A 261 5.72 3.55 -17.97
C ASP A 261 4.45 2.98 -17.30
N ARG A 262 4.58 1.86 -16.61
CA ARG A 262 3.48 1.17 -15.91
C ARG A 262 3.56 1.38 -14.40
N ARG A 263 3.06 2.52 -13.91
CA ARG A 263 3.13 2.87 -12.48
C ARG A 263 2.48 1.85 -11.54
N TRP A 264 1.44 1.14 -12.01
CA TRP A 264 0.77 0.09 -11.23
C TRP A 264 1.71 -1.04 -10.78
N THR A 265 2.86 -1.25 -11.43
CA THR A 265 3.80 -2.30 -11.02
C THR A 265 4.47 -1.98 -9.68
N VAL A 266 4.58 -0.70 -9.31
CA VAL A 266 5.24 -0.26 -8.08
C VAL A 266 4.54 -0.75 -6.82
N PRO A 267 3.23 -0.55 -6.60
CA PRO A 267 2.55 -1.11 -5.44
C PRO A 267 2.55 -2.64 -5.43
N VAL A 268 2.45 -3.30 -6.59
CA VAL A 268 2.50 -4.78 -6.68
C VAL A 268 3.87 -5.30 -6.25
N ALA A 269 4.94 -4.70 -6.76
CA ALA A 269 6.28 -5.10 -6.36
C ALA A 269 6.59 -4.77 -4.90
N SER A 270 6.13 -3.61 -4.40
CA SER A 270 6.30 -3.22 -2.99
C SER A 270 5.59 -4.20 -2.06
N MET A 271 4.39 -4.65 -2.43
CA MET A 271 3.68 -5.74 -1.76
C MET A 271 4.47 -7.05 -1.78
N LEU A 272 4.97 -7.46 -2.97
CA LEU A 272 5.81 -8.65 -3.09
C LEU A 272 7.13 -8.55 -2.30
N ALA A 273 7.58 -7.34 -1.98
CA ALA A 273 8.79 -7.10 -1.21
C ALA A 273 8.53 -7.01 0.30
N LEU A 274 7.29 -7.10 0.80
CA LEU A 274 7.01 -7.10 2.24
C LEU A 274 7.85 -8.19 2.96
N PRO A 275 8.44 -7.90 4.14
CA PRO A 275 9.30 -8.86 4.85
C PRO A 275 8.59 -10.20 5.08
N ALA A 276 7.34 -10.13 5.53
CA ALA A 276 6.37 -11.19 5.48
C ALA A 276 5.13 -10.71 4.71
N VAL A 277 4.71 -11.46 3.69
CA VAL A 277 3.47 -11.18 2.95
C VAL A 277 2.35 -11.92 3.66
N TRP A 278 1.73 -11.25 4.61
CA TRP A 278 0.48 -11.69 5.20
C TRP A 278 -0.66 -11.42 4.22
N TYR A 279 -1.78 -12.14 4.34
CA TYR A 279 -2.94 -11.93 3.47
C TYR A 279 -3.42 -10.46 3.46
N GLY A 280 -3.34 -9.77 4.61
CA GLY A 280 -3.63 -8.33 4.70
C GLY A 280 -2.73 -7.45 3.81
N GLY A 281 -1.48 -7.85 3.56
CA GLY A 281 -0.58 -7.15 2.65
C GLY A 281 -1.10 -7.04 1.21
N LEU A 282 -1.97 -7.96 0.78
CA LEU A 282 -2.64 -7.90 -0.53
C LEU A 282 -3.57 -6.69 -0.67
N SER A 283 -3.96 -6.03 0.44
CA SER A 283 -4.68 -4.76 0.42
C SER A 283 -3.93 -3.65 -0.33
N MET A 284 -2.59 -3.74 -0.41
CA MET A 284 -1.77 -2.80 -1.19
C MET A 284 -2.13 -2.77 -2.68
N LEU A 285 -2.79 -3.82 -3.19
CA LEU A 285 -3.24 -3.88 -4.58
C LEU A 285 -4.30 -2.81 -4.91
N LEU A 286 -4.98 -2.21 -3.93
CA LEU A 286 -5.87 -1.07 -4.18
C LEU A 286 -5.14 0.12 -4.82
N ALA A 287 -3.84 0.29 -4.55
CA ALA A 287 -3.02 1.32 -5.20
C ALA A 287 -2.81 1.11 -6.71
N VAL A 288 -3.16 -0.05 -7.26
CA VAL A 288 -3.20 -0.25 -8.71
C VAL A 288 -4.26 0.63 -9.35
N ILE A 289 -5.45 0.76 -8.75
CA ILE A 289 -6.60 1.47 -9.32
C ILE A 289 -6.24 2.90 -9.77
N PRO A 290 -5.69 3.78 -8.92
CA PRO A 290 -5.35 5.15 -9.31
C PRO A 290 -4.10 5.24 -10.19
N LEU A 291 -3.33 4.14 -10.35
CA LEU A 291 -2.10 4.09 -11.13
C LEU A 291 -2.27 3.37 -12.48
N LEU A 292 -3.49 2.91 -12.80
CA LEU A 292 -3.83 2.39 -14.12
C LEU A 292 -3.82 3.53 -15.17
N PRO A 293 -3.30 3.29 -16.38
CA PRO A 293 -3.39 4.29 -17.43
C PRO A 293 -4.86 4.60 -17.76
N GLY A 294 -5.19 5.87 -18.01
CA GLY A 294 -6.57 6.29 -18.29
C GLY A 294 -7.45 6.56 -17.06
N HIS A 295 -7.04 6.19 -15.84
CA HIS A 295 -7.71 6.62 -14.61
C HIS A 295 -7.29 8.07 -14.25
N ARG A 296 -7.68 9.04 -15.09
CA ARG A 296 -7.57 10.45 -14.73
C ARG A 296 -8.71 10.81 -13.78
N ALA A 297 -8.36 11.05 -12.51
CA ALA A 297 -9.18 11.80 -11.57
C ALA A 297 -9.20 13.29 -11.95
N ASP A 298 -9.55 13.60 -13.19
CA ASP A 298 -9.59 14.96 -13.71
C ASP A 298 -11.05 15.27 -14.08
N GLY A 299 -11.72 16.00 -13.20
CA GLY A 299 -13.09 16.51 -13.38
C GLY A 299 -13.20 17.60 -14.44
N ARG A 300 -12.35 17.56 -15.48
CA ARG A 300 -12.50 18.40 -16.67
C ARG A 300 -13.02 17.54 -17.79
N THR A 301 -14.33 17.58 -17.95
CA THR A 301 -15.01 17.35 -19.22
C THR A 301 -14.24 18.08 -20.31
N ARG A 302 -13.50 17.33 -21.11
CA ARG A 302 -13.04 17.80 -22.42
C ARG A 302 -14.30 17.88 -23.27
N THR A 303 -14.96 19.03 -23.26
CA THR A 303 -15.91 19.39 -24.30
C THR A 303 -15.14 19.41 -25.61
N GLU A 304 -15.29 18.34 -26.40
CA GLU A 304 -14.91 18.38 -27.80
C GLU A 304 -15.81 19.43 -28.49
N PRO A 305 -15.24 20.37 -29.25
CA PRO A 305 -16.06 21.20 -30.12
C PRO A 305 -16.61 20.31 -31.22
N THR A 306 -17.92 20.11 -31.22
CA THR A 306 -18.64 19.54 -32.35
C THR A 306 -18.47 20.46 -33.55
N SER A 307 -17.61 20.08 -34.49
CA SER A 307 -17.56 20.68 -35.83
C SER A 307 -18.88 20.39 -36.57
N PRO A 308 -19.61 21.40 -37.08
CA PRO A 308 -20.81 21.17 -37.85
C PRO A 308 -20.45 20.67 -39.24
N THR A 309 -21.03 19.53 -39.59
CA THR A 309 -21.17 18.97 -40.93
C THR A 309 -21.69 20.05 -41.89
N ARG A 310 -20.86 20.51 -42.83
CA ARG A 310 -21.37 21.14 -44.05
C ARG A 310 -21.87 20.05 -44.99
N ARG A 311 -23.19 20.03 -45.17
CA ARG A 311 -23.86 19.38 -46.28
C ARG A 311 -23.33 19.95 -47.59
N SER A 312 -23.00 19.05 -48.51
CA SER A 312 -23.07 19.28 -49.94
C SER A 312 -24.50 19.66 -50.29
N ASP A 313 -24.70 20.77 -51.00
CA ASP A 313 -25.79 20.97 -51.96
C ASP A 313 -25.47 22.21 -52.83
N ALA A 314 -25.69 22.04 -54.15
CA ALA A 314 -25.48 22.93 -55.30
C ALA A 314 -24.06 23.01 -55.89
#